data_AF-A0A2N8N7W0-F1
#
_entry.id   AF-A0A2N8N7W0-F1
#
_cell.length_a   1.000
_cell.length_b   1.000
_cell.length_c   1.000
_cell.angle_alpha   90.00
_cell.angle_beta   90.00
_cell.angle_gamma   90.00
#
_symmetry.space_group_name_H-M   'P 1'
#
loop_
_entity.id
_entity.type
_entity.pdbx_description
1 polymer ?
#
loop_
_entity_poly.entity_id
_entity_poly.type
_entity_poly.pdbx_seq_one_letter_code
_entity_poly.pdbx_strand_id
1 'polypeptide(L)'
;MIMAAAVSCNKDDNGYSLGRVWRSVATVDPVGRGGTYSLTLDDGSRLWPAGTEIPFYRPNERHRALAYYTILSDTFQGFDHAILVRSIRDILTKPFVESDLLGKEKSNDFGSDPVNIIDMWYGDGYINVHFGTNHGGTKRHLVNLVQVSQSGIQPYVFEFCHNAFGDPPRYGRRSFVAFDMAKLKFAPGSDSTVTVRVKTFKDGVKTYKISCRRFVDKVIPYGDDALMGNTLADVD
;
A
#
# COMPACT_ATOMS: atom_id res chain seq x y z
N MET A 1 21.64 -39.49 46.18
CA MET A 1 21.05 -38.14 46.23
C MET A 1 21.70 -37.32 45.11
N ILE A 2 21.08 -37.30 43.93
CA ILE A 2 21.54 -36.52 42.78
C ILE A 2 20.56 -35.36 42.67
N MET A 3 21.02 -34.17 43.03
CA MET A 3 20.27 -32.92 42.93
C MET A 3 19.92 -32.67 41.46
N ALA A 4 18.63 -32.79 41.11
CA ALA A 4 18.09 -32.27 39.88
C ALA A 4 18.02 -30.74 40.03
N ALA A 5 18.95 -30.02 39.40
CA ALA A 5 18.85 -28.58 39.25
C ALA A 5 17.76 -28.27 38.21
N ALA A 6 16.58 -27.87 38.68
CA ALA A 6 15.59 -27.23 37.84
C ALA A 6 16.14 -25.86 37.43
N VAL A 7 16.53 -25.72 36.16
CA VAL A 7 16.78 -24.40 35.55
C VAL A 7 15.44 -23.69 35.46
N SER A 8 15.19 -22.78 36.40
CA SER A 8 14.08 -21.85 36.38
C SER A 8 14.20 -20.97 35.14
N CYS A 9 13.20 -21.00 34.25
CA CYS A 9 13.07 -20.02 33.17
C CYS A 9 12.97 -18.62 33.79
N ASN A 10 13.98 -17.78 33.54
CA ASN A 10 13.87 -16.35 33.81
C ASN A 10 12.74 -15.77 32.95
N LYS A 11 11.70 -15.29 33.62
CA LYS A 11 10.60 -14.50 33.04
C LYS A 11 11.08 -13.07 32.83
N ASP A 12 11.90 -12.85 31.82
CA ASP A 12 11.98 -11.53 31.19
C ASP A 12 10.99 -11.55 30.03
N ASP A 13 9.75 -11.17 30.32
CA ASP A 13 8.59 -11.18 29.41
C ASP A 13 8.67 -10.03 28.36
N ASN A 14 9.84 -9.85 27.75
CA ASN A 14 10.06 -8.99 26.59
C ASN A 14 10.03 -9.76 25.26
N GLY A 15 9.55 -11.01 25.28
CA GLY A 15 9.47 -11.88 24.12
C GLY A 15 8.35 -11.53 23.13
N TYR A 16 8.40 -12.11 21.92
CA TYR A 16 7.36 -11.96 20.92
C TYR A 16 6.05 -12.59 21.38
N SER A 17 5.10 -11.75 21.79
CA SER A 17 3.75 -12.22 22.08
C SER A 17 3.03 -12.60 20.79
N LEU A 18 2.53 -13.84 20.73
CA LEU A 18 1.63 -14.28 19.65
C LEU A 18 0.33 -13.46 19.60
N GLY A 19 -0.05 -12.77 20.68
CA GLY A 19 -1.21 -11.86 20.68
C GLY A 19 -0.93 -10.51 20.00
N ARG A 20 0.33 -10.15 19.74
CA ARG A 20 0.69 -8.88 19.11
C ARG A 20 0.62 -9.00 17.60
N VAL A 21 -0.32 -8.26 16.99
CA VAL A 21 -0.53 -8.26 15.54
C VAL A 21 -0.21 -6.88 14.99
N TRP A 22 0.70 -6.86 14.02
CA TRP A 22 1.05 -5.72 13.19
C TRP A 22 0.21 -5.72 11.92
N ARG A 23 0.02 -4.52 11.36
CA ARG A 23 -0.75 -4.28 10.14
C ARG A 23 -0.02 -3.27 9.29
N SER A 24 0.32 -3.67 8.07
CA SER A 24 1.11 -2.83 7.14
C SER A 24 0.66 -3.04 5.70
N VAL A 25 0.76 -1.99 4.89
CA VAL A 25 0.82 -2.18 3.45
C VAL A 25 2.23 -2.66 3.12
N ALA A 26 2.31 -3.76 2.37
CA ALA A 26 3.57 -4.41 2.04
C ALA A 26 3.55 -4.85 0.58
N THR A 27 4.73 -5.01 0.01
CA THR A 27 4.92 -5.65 -1.28
C THR A 27 5.15 -7.14 -1.07
N VAL A 28 4.35 -7.96 -1.74
CA VAL A 28 4.47 -9.41 -1.78
C VAL A 28 5.45 -9.77 -2.88
N ASP A 29 6.50 -10.49 -2.51
CA ASP A 29 7.59 -10.89 -3.41
C ASP A 29 7.63 -12.41 -3.51
N PRO A 30 7.09 -13.02 -4.59
CA PRO A 30 7.22 -14.46 -4.82
C PRO A 30 8.70 -14.88 -4.87
N VAL A 31 9.05 -15.94 -4.14
CA VAL A 31 10.40 -16.49 -4.06
C VAL A 31 10.38 -17.95 -4.50
N GLY A 32 11.10 -18.26 -5.57
CA GLY A 32 11.25 -19.65 -6.03
C GLY A 32 9.92 -20.26 -6.54
N ARG A 33 9.67 -21.53 -6.20
CA ARG A 33 8.49 -22.29 -6.63
C ARG A 33 7.61 -22.63 -5.44
N GLY A 34 6.32 -22.90 -5.70
CA GLY A 34 5.40 -23.45 -4.69
C GLY A 34 4.63 -22.41 -3.86
N GLY A 35 4.68 -21.13 -4.26
CA GLY A 35 3.95 -20.06 -3.56
C GLY A 35 4.66 -19.55 -2.31
N THR A 36 5.95 -19.84 -2.15
CA THR A 36 6.81 -19.17 -1.16
C THR A 36 6.97 -17.70 -1.55
N TYR A 37 6.98 -16.81 -0.57
CA TYR A 37 7.13 -15.38 -0.78
C TYR A 37 7.82 -14.71 0.42
N SER A 38 8.34 -13.51 0.22
CA SER A 38 8.68 -12.56 1.28
C SER A 38 7.77 -11.34 1.23
N LEU A 39 7.81 -10.51 2.28
CA LEU A 39 7.16 -9.20 2.27
C LEU A 39 8.22 -8.09 2.39
N THR A 40 8.04 -7.00 1.65
CA THR A 40 8.84 -5.78 1.78
C THR A 40 7.92 -4.64 2.26
N LEU A 41 8.24 -4.04 3.41
CA LEU A 41 7.51 -2.89 3.95
C LEU A 41 7.90 -1.59 3.24
N ASP A 42 7.13 -0.54 3.44
CA ASP A 42 7.36 0.77 2.81
C ASP A 42 8.64 1.47 3.26
N ASP A 43 9.11 1.17 4.47
CA ASP A 43 10.41 1.61 5.00
C ASP A 43 11.60 0.77 4.47
N GLY A 44 11.31 -0.26 3.67
CA GLY A 44 12.30 -1.18 3.09
C GLY A 44 12.59 -2.40 3.95
N SER A 45 12.02 -2.54 5.16
CA SER A 45 12.20 -3.74 5.97
C SER A 45 11.65 -4.98 5.27
N ARG A 46 12.43 -6.06 5.29
CA ARG A 46 12.14 -7.33 4.65
C ARG A 46 11.70 -8.34 5.69
N LEU A 47 10.55 -8.96 5.46
CA LEU A 47 9.94 -9.93 6.36
C LEU A 47 9.92 -11.32 5.72
N TRP A 48 10.32 -12.32 6.50
CA TRP A 48 10.29 -13.73 6.14
C TRP A 48 9.10 -14.46 6.80
N PRO A 49 8.14 -14.98 6.02
CA PRO A 49 7.06 -15.83 6.55
C PRO A 49 7.58 -17.18 7.07
N ALA A 50 7.92 -17.24 8.37
CA ALA A 50 8.32 -18.47 9.04
C ALA A 50 7.12 -19.35 9.45
N GLY A 51 5.93 -18.75 9.57
CA GLY A 51 4.66 -19.44 9.77
C GLY A 51 3.52 -18.70 9.08
N THR A 52 2.41 -19.40 8.79
CA THR A 52 1.24 -18.81 8.13
C THR A 52 -0.07 -19.45 8.59
N GLU A 53 -1.08 -18.62 8.79
CA GLU A 53 -2.49 -19.02 9.00
C GLU A 53 -3.29 -19.04 7.69
N ILE A 54 -2.66 -18.66 6.58
CA ILE A 54 -3.24 -18.66 5.23
C ILE A 54 -2.49 -19.64 4.31
N PRO A 55 -2.46 -20.95 4.60
CA PRO A 55 -1.61 -21.93 3.90
C PRO A 55 -1.91 -22.09 2.40
N PHE A 56 -3.04 -21.56 1.92
CA PHE A 56 -3.45 -21.59 0.52
C PHE A 56 -3.06 -20.32 -0.26
N TYR A 57 -2.54 -19.29 0.41
CA TYR A 57 -2.08 -18.08 -0.26
C TYR A 57 -0.78 -18.36 -1.02
N ARG A 58 -0.84 -18.30 -2.35
CA ARG A 58 0.26 -18.67 -3.25
C ARG A 58 0.44 -17.61 -4.34
N PRO A 59 1.08 -16.48 -4.01
CA PRO A 59 1.28 -15.41 -4.97
C PRO A 59 2.24 -15.85 -6.08
N ASN A 60 1.96 -15.44 -7.32
CA ASN A 60 2.76 -15.76 -8.50
C ASN A 60 3.38 -14.53 -9.17
N GLU A 61 2.98 -13.33 -8.76
CA GLU A 61 3.52 -12.06 -9.23
C GLU A 61 3.76 -11.09 -8.07
N ARG A 62 4.66 -10.13 -8.28
CA ARG A 62 4.94 -9.06 -7.32
C ARG A 62 3.78 -8.06 -7.31
N HIS A 63 3.19 -7.84 -6.14
CA HIS A 63 2.05 -6.93 -5.99
C HIS A 63 1.97 -6.38 -4.56
N ARG A 64 1.10 -5.40 -4.33
CA ARG A 64 0.88 -4.78 -3.02
C ARG A 64 -0.24 -5.48 -2.28
N ALA A 65 -0.13 -5.58 -0.97
CA ALA A 65 -1.16 -6.18 -0.13
C ALA A 65 -1.21 -5.52 1.25
N LEU A 66 -2.37 -5.59 1.91
CA LEU A 66 -2.51 -5.30 3.32
C LEU A 66 -2.23 -6.59 4.11
N ALA A 67 -1.10 -6.62 4.81
CA ALA A 67 -0.64 -7.77 5.58
C ALA A 67 -0.90 -7.58 7.08
N TYR A 68 -1.35 -8.65 7.73
CA TYR A 68 -1.49 -8.77 9.17
C TYR A 68 -0.54 -9.86 9.65
N TYR A 69 0.34 -9.55 10.60
CA TYR A 69 1.41 -10.47 10.99
C TYR A 69 1.87 -10.28 12.42
N THR A 70 2.46 -11.32 13.00
CA THR A 70 3.17 -11.25 14.28
C THR A 70 4.66 -11.39 14.01
N ILE A 71 5.48 -10.51 14.57
CA ILE A 71 6.94 -10.65 14.52
C ILE A 71 7.35 -11.80 15.46
N LEU A 72 8.22 -12.68 14.99
CA LEU A 72 8.74 -13.84 15.71
C LEU A 72 10.24 -13.74 16.02
N SER A 73 10.96 -12.86 15.32
CA SER A 73 12.39 -12.63 15.50
C SER A 73 12.82 -11.28 14.91
N ASP A 74 13.88 -10.68 15.48
CA ASP A 74 14.48 -9.40 15.08
C ASP A 74 15.46 -9.52 13.92
N THR A 75 15.85 -10.74 13.53
CA THR A 75 16.58 -11.01 12.28
C THR A 75 16.37 -12.47 11.87
N PHE A 76 16.37 -12.76 10.57
CA PHE A 76 16.33 -14.13 10.09
C PHE A 76 16.95 -14.26 8.70
N GLN A 77 18.09 -14.93 8.57
CA GLN A 77 18.69 -15.24 7.25
C GLN A 77 18.81 -14.03 6.29
N GLY A 78 19.19 -12.86 6.81
CA GLY A 78 19.29 -11.62 6.02
C GLY A 78 17.97 -10.86 5.80
N PHE A 79 16.89 -11.29 6.44
CA PHE A 79 15.65 -10.54 6.61
C PHE A 79 15.65 -9.82 7.96
N ASP A 80 15.00 -8.67 7.99
CA ASP A 80 14.83 -7.86 9.20
C ASP A 80 13.94 -8.58 10.22
N HIS A 81 12.95 -9.36 9.79
CA HIS A 81 12.14 -10.15 10.73
C HIS A 81 11.70 -11.50 10.17
N ALA A 82 11.67 -12.51 11.04
CA ALA A 82 10.79 -13.66 10.82
C ALA A 82 9.39 -13.34 11.34
N ILE A 83 8.34 -13.75 10.63
CA ILE A 83 6.95 -13.44 10.97
C ILE A 83 6.04 -14.68 10.91
N LEU A 84 4.96 -14.64 11.70
CA LEU A 84 3.76 -15.44 11.51
C LEU A 84 2.74 -14.59 10.74
N VAL A 85 2.42 -14.99 9.52
CA VAL A 85 1.39 -14.34 8.70
C VAL A 85 0.01 -14.73 9.22
N ARG A 86 -0.79 -13.75 9.64
CA ARG A 86 -2.17 -13.94 10.11
C ARG A 86 -3.17 -13.86 8.97
N SER A 87 -3.05 -12.82 8.15
CA SER A 87 -3.84 -12.67 6.92
C SER A 87 -3.17 -11.75 5.93
N ILE A 88 -3.51 -11.89 4.66
CA ILE A 88 -3.10 -10.99 3.58
C ILE A 88 -4.33 -10.68 2.75
N ARG A 89 -4.51 -9.41 2.40
CA ARG A 89 -5.49 -8.97 1.42
C ARG A 89 -4.82 -8.20 0.31
N ASP A 90 -4.80 -8.78 -0.87
CA ASP A 90 -4.19 -8.16 -2.05
C ASP A 90 -4.85 -6.80 -2.35
N ILE A 91 -4.00 -5.83 -2.68
CA ILE A 91 -4.39 -4.50 -3.13
C ILE A 91 -4.29 -4.50 -4.65
N LEU A 92 -5.29 -3.91 -5.32
CA LEU A 92 -5.24 -3.72 -6.76
C LEU A 92 -3.95 -3.00 -7.13
N THR A 93 -3.04 -3.70 -7.80
CA THR A 93 -1.72 -3.18 -8.18
C THR A 93 -1.65 -3.07 -9.69
N LYS A 94 -1.37 -1.87 -10.20
CA LYS A 94 -1.40 -1.59 -11.64
C LYS A 94 -0.29 -0.60 -12.01
N PRO A 95 0.19 -0.57 -13.26
CA PRO A 95 0.98 0.57 -13.74
C PRO A 95 0.10 1.84 -13.81
N PHE A 96 0.75 3.01 -13.73
CA PHE A 96 0.10 4.25 -14.15
C PHE A 96 -0.02 4.31 -15.69
N VAL A 97 -0.91 5.16 -16.18
CA VAL A 97 -1.10 5.42 -17.62
C VAL A 97 -0.20 6.58 -18.03
N GLU A 98 0.77 6.31 -18.89
CA GLU A 98 1.67 7.34 -19.46
C GLU A 98 0.91 8.30 -20.39
N SER A 99 1.34 9.57 -20.44
CA SER A 99 0.69 10.59 -21.28
C SER A 99 0.69 10.20 -22.76
N ASP A 100 1.75 9.52 -23.20
CA ASP A 100 1.95 9.14 -24.59
C ASP A 100 1.01 7.98 -25.04
N LEU A 101 0.38 7.31 -24.08
CA LEU A 101 -0.64 6.27 -24.32
C LEU A 101 -2.05 6.85 -24.43
N LEU A 102 -2.23 8.12 -24.05
CA LEU A 102 -3.48 8.85 -24.18
C LEU A 102 -3.63 9.33 -25.63
N GLY A 103 -4.33 8.54 -26.45
CA GLY A 103 -4.84 9.07 -27.73
C GLY A 103 -5.69 10.31 -27.48
N LYS A 104 -5.84 11.19 -28.48
CA LYS A 104 -6.51 12.51 -28.36
C LYS A 104 -7.92 12.48 -27.73
N GLU A 105 -8.60 11.34 -27.69
CA GLU A 105 -9.96 11.18 -27.14
C GLU A 105 -10.05 10.36 -25.84
N LYS A 106 -8.95 9.78 -25.34
CA LYS A 106 -8.99 8.75 -24.29
C LYS A 106 -9.07 9.25 -22.84
N SER A 107 -8.98 10.56 -22.58
CA SER A 107 -9.04 11.07 -21.21
C SER A 107 -10.42 10.85 -20.56
N ASN A 108 -11.50 10.87 -21.35
CA ASN A 108 -12.86 10.67 -20.86
C ASN A 108 -13.16 9.21 -20.43
N ASP A 109 -12.43 8.23 -20.97
CA ASP A 109 -12.69 6.81 -20.70
C ASP A 109 -12.35 6.41 -19.26
N PHE A 110 -11.41 7.12 -18.62
CA PHE A 110 -10.98 6.86 -17.25
C PHE A 110 -11.98 7.36 -16.20
N GLY A 111 -12.99 8.13 -16.61
CA GLY A 111 -14.04 8.67 -15.77
C GLY A 111 -13.62 9.87 -14.93
N SER A 112 -14.64 10.57 -14.42
CA SER A 112 -14.48 11.72 -13.52
C SER A 112 -15.44 11.63 -12.33
N ASP A 113 -15.79 10.42 -11.89
CA ASP A 113 -16.64 10.24 -10.73
C ASP A 113 -15.87 10.60 -9.46
N PRO A 114 -16.45 11.43 -8.56
CA PRO A 114 -15.73 11.91 -7.39
C PRO A 114 -15.37 10.79 -6.41
N VAL A 115 -14.27 10.99 -5.69
CA VAL A 115 -13.80 10.10 -4.61
C VAL A 115 -13.55 10.89 -3.33
N ASN A 116 -13.44 10.21 -2.19
CA ASN A 116 -12.92 10.77 -0.95
C ASN A 116 -11.53 10.21 -0.68
N ILE A 117 -10.48 11.01 -0.73
CA ILE A 117 -9.14 10.55 -0.34
C ILE A 117 -9.08 10.42 1.18
N ILE A 118 -8.73 9.24 1.67
CA ILE A 118 -8.49 8.97 3.09
C ILE A 118 -7.00 9.12 3.37
N ASP A 119 -6.16 8.55 2.50
CA ASP A 119 -4.71 8.70 2.54
C ASP A 119 -4.09 8.47 1.15
N MET A 120 -2.93 9.08 0.92
CA MET A 120 -2.17 8.94 -0.32
C MET A 120 -0.68 9.15 -0.06
N TRP A 121 0.13 8.11 -0.29
CA TRP A 121 1.56 8.13 0.03
C TRP A 121 2.40 7.32 -0.96
N TYR A 122 3.72 7.56 -0.96
CA TYR A 122 4.68 6.77 -1.69
C TYR A 122 5.31 5.71 -0.78
N GLY A 123 5.40 4.46 -1.24
CA GLY A 123 5.97 3.35 -0.47
C GLY A 123 6.44 2.21 -1.37
N ASP A 124 7.68 1.75 -1.16
CA ASP A 124 8.36 0.68 -1.93
C ASP A 124 8.23 0.80 -3.46
N GLY A 125 8.24 2.01 -4.00
CA GLY A 125 8.12 2.24 -5.45
C GLY A 125 6.70 2.46 -5.96
N TYR A 126 5.70 2.51 -5.09
CA TYR A 126 4.30 2.67 -5.46
C TYR A 126 3.70 3.95 -4.89
N ILE A 127 2.82 4.61 -5.65
CA ILE A 127 1.83 5.51 -5.04
C ILE A 127 0.66 4.66 -4.57
N ASN A 128 0.44 4.65 -3.27
CA ASN A 128 -0.68 3.97 -2.64
C ASN A 128 -1.80 4.99 -2.40
N VAL A 129 -3.04 4.58 -2.69
CA VAL A 129 -4.23 5.41 -2.50
C VAL A 129 -5.24 4.63 -1.66
N HIS A 130 -5.58 5.16 -0.49
CA HIS A 130 -6.70 4.71 0.32
C HIS A 130 -7.85 5.71 0.12
N PHE A 131 -8.95 5.25 -0.43
CA PHE A 131 -10.03 6.15 -0.88
C PHE A 131 -11.42 5.56 -0.62
N GLY A 132 -12.38 6.45 -0.47
CA GLY A 132 -13.80 6.17 -0.37
C GLY A 132 -14.53 6.45 -1.68
N THR A 133 -15.44 5.56 -2.07
CA THR A 133 -16.34 5.72 -3.22
C THR A 133 -17.75 5.30 -2.82
N ASN A 134 -18.76 5.83 -3.53
CA ASN A 134 -20.13 5.38 -3.37
C ASN A 134 -20.41 4.24 -4.34
N HIS A 135 -21.00 3.15 -3.86
CA HIS A 135 -21.35 1.98 -4.65
C HIS A 135 -22.84 1.69 -4.59
N GLY A 136 -23.32 1.05 -5.66
CA GLY A 136 -24.64 0.44 -5.77
C GLY A 136 -24.58 -1.08 -5.77
N GLY A 137 -23.39 -1.64 -6.01
CA GLY A 137 -23.14 -3.09 -6.04
C GLY A 137 -23.51 -3.74 -7.38
N THR A 138 -23.76 -2.94 -8.41
CA THR A 138 -24.20 -3.44 -9.73
C THR A 138 -23.11 -3.34 -10.80
N LYS A 139 -22.13 -2.45 -10.61
CA LYS A 139 -20.99 -2.27 -11.53
C LYS A 139 -19.68 -2.37 -10.78
N ARG A 140 -18.65 -2.86 -11.47
CA ARG A 140 -17.27 -2.78 -10.99
C ARG A 140 -16.71 -1.42 -11.36
N HIS A 141 -16.18 -0.71 -10.38
CA HIS A 141 -15.58 0.60 -10.58
C HIS A 141 -14.18 0.46 -11.19
N LEU A 142 -13.79 1.42 -12.02
CA LEU A 142 -12.45 1.54 -12.57
C LEU A 142 -11.72 2.69 -11.88
N VAL A 143 -10.45 2.47 -11.55
CA VAL A 143 -9.53 3.51 -11.08
C VAL A 143 -8.21 3.44 -11.83
N ASN A 144 -7.65 4.61 -12.14
CA ASN A 144 -6.36 4.76 -12.80
C ASN A 144 -5.63 5.99 -12.27
N LEU A 145 -4.30 5.94 -12.33
CA LEU A 145 -3.45 7.10 -12.17
C LEU A 145 -2.93 7.45 -13.57
N VAL A 146 -3.25 8.64 -14.04
CA VAL A 146 -2.98 9.08 -15.43
C VAL A 146 -1.96 10.20 -15.39
N GLN A 147 -0.85 10.05 -16.10
CA GLN A 147 0.15 11.10 -16.22
C GLN A 147 -0.37 12.19 -17.17
N VAL A 148 -0.43 13.43 -16.67
CA VAL A 148 -0.87 14.60 -17.45
C VAL A 148 0.27 15.56 -17.75
N SER A 149 1.40 15.46 -17.03
CA SER A 149 2.66 16.07 -17.48
C SER A 149 3.27 15.26 -18.62
N GLN A 150 4.15 15.89 -19.41
CA GLN A 150 4.90 15.18 -20.45
C GLN A 150 5.75 14.04 -19.84
N SER A 151 5.66 12.84 -20.41
CA SER A 151 6.42 11.67 -19.95
C SER A 151 7.93 11.96 -19.90
N GLY A 152 8.57 11.53 -18.81
CA GLY A 152 10.00 11.73 -18.57
C GLY A 152 10.45 13.13 -18.16
N ILE A 153 9.53 14.10 -18.06
CA ILE A 153 9.85 15.50 -17.72
C ILE A 153 9.24 15.88 -16.37
N GLN A 154 10.06 16.43 -15.47
CA GLN A 154 9.63 16.99 -14.19
C GLN A 154 9.09 18.43 -14.36
N PRO A 155 8.11 18.87 -13.55
CA PRO A 155 7.47 18.14 -12.45
C PRO A 155 6.49 17.07 -12.94
N TYR A 156 6.42 15.95 -12.22
CA TYR A 156 5.47 14.89 -12.55
C TYR A 156 4.09 15.23 -12.01
N VAL A 157 3.11 15.35 -12.92
CA VAL A 157 1.71 15.64 -12.57
C VAL A 157 0.84 14.50 -13.06
N PHE A 158 -0.01 14.01 -12.15
CA PHE A 158 -0.93 12.92 -12.36
C PHE A 158 -2.37 13.33 -12.04
N GLU A 159 -3.32 12.61 -12.61
CA GLU A 159 -4.73 12.61 -12.24
C GLU A 159 -5.13 11.23 -11.73
N PHE A 160 -5.74 11.18 -10.54
CA PHE A 160 -6.40 9.96 -10.06
C PHE A 160 -7.84 9.97 -10.58
N CYS A 161 -8.09 9.13 -11.57
CA CYS A 161 -9.37 9.01 -12.24
C CYS A 161 -10.18 7.85 -11.67
N HIS A 162 -11.49 8.05 -11.58
CA HIS A 162 -12.44 7.05 -11.12
C HIS A 162 -13.67 7.04 -12.05
N ASN A 163 -14.10 5.85 -12.45
CA ASN A 163 -15.29 5.61 -13.25
C ASN A 163 -16.16 4.57 -12.54
N ALA A 164 -17.31 5.01 -12.04
CA ALA A 164 -18.34 4.15 -11.43
C ALA A 164 -19.22 3.47 -12.48
N PHE A 165 -19.12 3.87 -13.76
CA PHE A 165 -19.99 3.40 -14.86
C PHE A 165 -21.49 3.57 -14.54
N GLY A 166 -21.83 4.64 -13.83
CA GLY A 166 -23.19 4.92 -13.39
C GLY A 166 -23.72 3.96 -12.31
N ASP A 167 -22.85 3.28 -11.53
CA ASP A 167 -23.31 2.50 -10.37
C ASP A 167 -24.08 3.42 -9.39
N PRO A 168 -25.32 3.08 -9.00
CA PRO A 168 -26.12 3.96 -8.15
C PRO A 168 -25.46 4.19 -6.78
N PRO A 169 -25.31 5.42 -6.27
CA PRO A 169 -24.55 5.69 -5.05
C PRO A 169 -25.35 5.36 -3.77
N ARG A 170 -25.44 4.08 -3.40
CA ARG A 170 -26.27 3.60 -2.27
C ARG A 170 -25.52 3.57 -0.93
N TYR A 171 -24.24 3.22 -0.94
CA TYR A 171 -23.41 3.13 0.28
C TYR A 171 -21.95 3.47 0.00
N GLY A 172 -21.25 4.00 0.99
CA GLY A 172 -19.82 4.27 0.91
C GLY A 172 -18.98 3.00 1.11
N ARG A 173 -17.91 2.85 0.35
CA ARG A 173 -16.91 1.77 0.52
C ARG A 173 -15.50 2.35 0.48
N ARG A 174 -14.66 1.86 1.39
CA ARG A 174 -13.22 2.13 1.41
C ARG A 174 -12.47 1.09 0.58
N SER A 175 -11.52 1.56 -0.21
CA SER A 175 -10.76 0.76 -1.16
C SER A 175 -9.29 1.19 -1.15
N PHE A 176 -8.41 0.25 -1.47
CA PHE A 176 -6.99 0.50 -1.71
C PHE A 176 -6.65 0.23 -3.17
N VAL A 177 -5.74 1.02 -3.72
CA VAL A 177 -5.08 0.76 -5.00
C VAL A 177 -3.63 1.22 -4.90
N ALA A 178 -2.73 0.52 -5.58
CA ALA A 178 -1.32 0.88 -5.67
C ALA A 178 -0.89 1.01 -7.14
N PHE A 179 -0.20 2.09 -7.46
CA PHE A 179 0.30 2.38 -8.79
C PHE A 179 1.83 2.26 -8.84
N ASP A 180 2.34 1.38 -9.69
CA ASP A 180 3.77 1.15 -9.88
C ASP A 180 4.43 2.37 -10.54
N MET A 181 5.39 2.99 -9.84
CA MET A 181 6.12 4.18 -10.29
C MET A 181 7.53 3.87 -10.82
N ALA A 182 7.91 2.58 -10.96
CA ALA A 182 9.26 2.17 -11.34
C ALA A 182 9.75 2.84 -12.64
N LYS A 183 8.84 3.10 -13.59
CA LYS A 183 9.15 3.77 -14.87
C LYS A 183 9.72 5.19 -14.72
N LEU A 184 9.38 5.90 -13.64
CA LEU A 184 9.86 7.27 -13.42
C LEU A 184 11.31 7.35 -12.94
N LYS A 185 11.90 6.22 -12.52
CA LYS A 185 13.30 6.10 -12.09
C LYS A 185 13.72 7.19 -11.09
N PHE A 186 12.93 7.39 -10.03
CA PHE A 186 13.30 8.31 -8.96
C PHE A 186 14.67 7.96 -8.40
N ALA A 187 15.58 8.93 -8.36
CA ALA A 187 16.92 8.71 -7.83
C ALA A 187 16.83 8.38 -6.33
N PRO A 188 17.58 7.38 -5.84
CA PRO A 188 17.65 7.08 -4.40
C PRO A 188 18.05 8.33 -3.61
N GLY A 189 17.33 8.60 -2.52
CA GLY A 189 17.59 9.78 -1.68
C GLY A 189 17.18 11.13 -2.27
N SER A 190 16.55 11.17 -3.45
CA SER A 190 16.06 12.42 -4.02
C SER A 190 14.76 12.90 -3.36
N ASP A 191 14.59 14.22 -3.31
CA ASP A 191 13.35 14.90 -2.93
C ASP A 191 12.36 14.98 -4.09
N SER A 192 12.36 13.96 -4.95
CA SER A 192 11.43 13.89 -6.09
C SER A 192 10.01 13.97 -5.56
N THR A 193 9.21 14.87 -6.13
CA THR A 193 7.80 15.01 -5.76
C THR A 193 6.92 14.72 -6.96
N VAL A 194 5.78 14.10 -6.67
CA VAL A 194 4.70 13.92 -7.63
C VAL A 194 3.50 14.71 -7.14
N THR A 195 2.79 15.32 -8.08
CA THR A 195 1.54 16.02 -7.81
C THR A 195 0.40 15.18 -8.35
N VAL A 196 -0.59 14.88 -7.52
CA VAL A 196 -1.78 14.11 -7.91
C VAL A 196 -3.02 14.98 -7.76
N ARG A 197 -3.72 15.20 -8.86
CA ARG A 197 -5.03 15.87 -8.90
C ARG A 197 -6.14 14.85 -8.75
N VAL A 198 -7.16 15.17 -7.97
CA VAL A 198 -8.26 14.26 -7.65
C VAL A 198 -9.57 15.02 -7.64
N LYS A 199 -10.59 14.52 -8.35
CA LYS A 199 -11.95 15.04 -8.22
C LYS A 199 -12.60 14.48 -6.97
N THR A 200 -13.04 15.38 -6.09
CA THR A 200 -13.62 15.05 -4.78
C THR A 200 -15.12 15.31 -4.73
N PHE A 201 -15.79 14.75 -3.72
CA PHE A 201 -17.25 14.90 -3.57
C PHE A 201 -17.70 16.33 -3.24
N LYS A 202 -16.88 17.12 -2.55
CA LYS A 202 -17.27 18.44 -2.02
C LYS A 202 -16.50 19.59 -2.66
N ASP A 203 -15.19 19.43 -2.84
CA ASP A 203 -14.27 20.55 -3.06
C ASP A 203 -13.83 20.64 -4.53
N GLY A 204 -14.53 19.97 -5.44
CA GLY A 204 -14.09 19.87 -6.84
C GLY A 204 -12.75 19.14 -6.94
N VAL A 205 -11.83 19.67 -7.76
CA VAL A 205 -10.50 19.07 -7.94
C VAL A 205 -9.56 19.53 -6.83
N LYS A 206 -9.11 18.60 -5.98
CA LYS A 206 -8.03 18.81 -5.01
C LYS A 206 -6.69 18.34 -5.56
N THR A 207 -5.60 18.91 -5.04
CA THR A 207 -4.23 18.56 -5.42
C THR A 207 -3.45 18.06 -4.21
N TYR A 208 -2.78 16.92 -4.36
CA TYR A 208 -1.94 16.28 -3.34
C TYR A 208 -0.50 16.25 -3.82
N LYS A 209 0.45 16.71 -2.99
CA LYS A 209 1.88 16.65 -3.29
C LYS A 209 2.52 15.54 -2.45
N ILE A 210 3.11 14.55 -3.11
CA ILE A 210 3.68 13.36 -2.46
C ILE A 210 5.19 13.38 -2.63
N SER A 211 5.91 13.26 -1.52
CA SER A 211 7.36 13.05 -1.51
C SER A 211 7.67 11.60 -1.85
N CYS A 212 8.44 11.37 -2.91
CA CYS A 212 8.81 10.04 -3.41
C CYS A 212 10.21 9.66 -2.91
N ARG A 213 10.42 9.75 -1.59
CA ARG A 213 11.65 9.27 -0.96
C ARG A 213 11.52 7.76 -0.74
N ARG A 214 12.56 7.02 -1.12
CA ARG A 214 12.66 5.57 -0.88
C ARG A 214 12.84 5.22 0.62
N PHE A 215 13.02 6.23 1.47
CA PHE A 215 13.20 6.07 2.91
C PHE A 215 12.33 7.08 3.63
N VAL A 216 11.39 6.58 4.41
CA VAL A 216 10.77 7.33 5.50
C VAL A 216 10.97 6.52 6.76
N ASP A 217 11.55 7.18 7.75
CA ASP A 217 11.84 6.64 9.08
C ASP A 217 10.63 5.95 9.70
N LYS A 218 10.91 4.76 10.25
CA LYS A 218 10.19 4.05 11.32
C LYS A 218 8.67 4.10 11.23
N VAL A 219 8.10 3.00 10.72
CA VAL A 219 6.84 2.39 11.16
C VAL A 219 5.76 3.43 11.49
N ILE A 220 4.88 3.73 10.55
CA ILE A 220 3.53 4.14 10.93
C ILE A 220 2.85 2.85 11.39
N PRO A 221 2.68 2.57 12.69
CA PRO A 221 1.71 1.56 13.06
C PRO A 221 0.40 2.10 12.51
N TYR A 222 -0.18 1.38 11.54
CA TYR A 222 -1.58 1.60 11.20
C TYR A 222 -2.38 1.12 12.42
N GLY A 223 -2.41 1.96 13.47
CA GLY A 223 -3.20 1.80 14.67
C GLY A 223 -4.64 2.18 14.39
N ASP A 224 -5.52 1.87 15.32
CA ASP A 224 -6.96 2.11 15.22
C ASP A 224 -7.33 3.58 14.96
N ASP A 225 -6.40 4.51 15.20
CA ASP A 225 -6.57 5.95 15.03
C ASP A 225 -6.70 6.40 13.57
N ALA A 226 -6.22 5.62 12.59
CA ALA A 226 -6.44 5.96 11.18
C ALA A 226 -7.89 5.69 10.70
N LEU A 227 -8.77 5.26 11.61
CA LEU A 227 -10.22 5.26 11.45
C LEU A 227 -10.88 6.49 12.09
N MET A 228 -10.18 7.20 12.96
CA MET A 228 -10.60 8.48 13.54
C MET A 228 -9.93 9.59 12.75
N GLY A 229 -10.63 10.06 11.72
CA GLY A 229 -10.13 11.07 10.80
C GLY A 229 -9.46 12.22 11.53
N ASN A 230 -8.18 12.45 11.23
CA ASN A 230 -7.50 13.71 11.47
C ASN A 230 -6.41 13.91 10.42
N THR A 231 -6.70 14.90 9.56
CA THR A 231 -5.78 15.87 8.98
C THR A 231 -4.68 15.37 8.05
N LEU A 232 -5.04 15.14 6.79
CA LEU A 232 -4.17 15.53 5.68
C LEU A 232 -4.05 17.07 5.73
N ALA A 233 -2.84 17.60 5.75
CA ALA A 233 -2.63 19.04 5.61
C ALA A 233 -3.10 19.45 4.21
N ASP A 234 -4.24 20.14 4.15
CA ASP A 234 -4.61 20.93 2.97
C ASP A 234 -3.49 21.97 2.78
N VAL A 235 -2.89 21.98 1.60
CA VAL A 235 -2.02 23.08 1.16
C VAL A 235 -2.94 24.05 0.44
N ASP A 236 -3.15 25.23 1.02
CA ASP A 236 -3.85 26.35 0.40
C ASP A 236 -3.26 26.73 -0.98
#